data_AF-A0A945RKJ5-F1
#
_entry.id   AF-A0A945RKJ5-F1
#
_cell.length_a   1.000
_cell.length_b   1.000
_cell.length_c   1.000
_cell.angle_alpha   90.00
_cell.angle_beta   90.00
_cell.angle_gamma   90.00
#
_symmetry.space_group_name_H-M   'P 1'
#
loop_
_entity.id
_entity.type
_entity.pdbx_description
1 polymer ?
#
loop_
_entity_poly.entity_id
_entity_poly.type
_entity_poly.pdbx_seq_one_letter_code
_entity_poly.pdbx_strand_id
1 'polypeptide(L)' 'MSLDDRLDTLKSKHETLEHEIENEERRPYPDEIHLHELKKQKLLLKDEIVGISS' A
#
# COMPACT_ATOMS: atom_id res chain seq x y z
N MET A 1 -11.08 -16.95 11.58
CA MET A 1 -10.41 -15.83 10.90
C MET A 1 -9.01 -16.29 10.66
N SER A 2 -8.74 -16.73 9.44
CA SER A 2 -7.50 -17.40 9.06
C SER A 2 -6.43 -16.37 8.72
N LEU A 3 -5.16 -16.77 8.77
CA LEU A 3 -4.05 -15.93 8.30
C LEU A 3 -4.26 -15.49 6.84
N ASP A 4 -4.93 -16.32 6.04
CA ASP A 4 -5.36 -16.02 4.67
C ASP A 4 -6.29 -14.80 4.57
N ASP A 5 -7.31 -14.65 5.44
CA ASP A 5 -8.20 -13.48 5.43
C ASP A 5 -7.39 -12.19 5.64
N ARG A 6 -6.41 -12.25 6.54
CA ARG A 6 -5.57 -11.10 6.87
C ARG A 6 -4.65 -10.73 5.71
N LEU A 7 -4.09 -11.74 5.02
CA LEU A 7 -3.27 -11.56 3.83
C LEU A 7 -4.08 -10.96 2.66
N ASP A 8 -5.31 -11.43 2.46
CA ASP A 8 -6.21 -10.92 1.41
C ASP A 8 -6.59 -9.46 1.66
N THR A 9 -6.87 -9.12 2.93
CA THR A 9 -7.14 -7.74 3.35
C THR A 9 -5.93 -6.83 3.14
N LEU A 10 -4.73 -7.30 3.48
CA LEU A 10 -3.48 -6.56 3.27
C LEU A 10 -3.17 -6.35 1.79
N LYS A 11 -3.41 -7.36 0.94
CA LYS A 11 -3.31 -7.24 -0.52
C LYS A 11 -4.27 -6.20 -1.08
N SER A 12 -5.55 -6.25 -0.70
CA SER A 12 -6.53 -5.24 -1.11
C SER A 12 -6.10 -3.83 -0.69
N LYS A 13 -5.60 -3.66 0.54
CA LYS A 13 -5.08 -2.36 1.00
C LYS A 13 -3.86 -1.89 0.20
N HIS A 14 -2.95 -2.80 -0.12
CA HIS A 14 -1.77 -2.50 -0.94
C HIS A 14 -2.18 -2.02 -2.33
N GLU A 15 -3.16 -2.68 -2.96
CA GLU A 15 -3.68 -2.30 -4.28
C GLU A 15 -4.33 -0.92 -4.25
N THR A 16 -5.13 -0.62 -3.23
CA THR A 16 -5.72 0.72 -3.04
C THR A 16 -4.64 1.81 -2.90
N LEU A 17 -3.62 1.57 -2.06
CA LEU A 17 -2.52 2.50 -1.86
C LEU A 17 -1.71 2.73 -3.15
N GLU A 18 -1.53 1.68 -3.95
CA GLU A 18 -0.85 1.76 -5.23
C GLU A 18 -1.65 2.61 -6.25
N HIS A 19 -2.98 2.44 -6.28
CA HIS A 19 -3.88 3.28 -7.06
C HIS A 19 -3.92 4.74 -6.60
N GLU A 20 -3.88 5.00 -5.30
CA GLU A 20 -3.81 6.36 -4.75
C GLU A 20 -2.49 7.04 -5.15
N ILE A 21 -1.36 6.33 -5.05
CA ILE A 21 -0.05 6.83 -5.51
C ILE A 21 -0.09 7.15 -7.00
N GLU A 22 -0.58 6.25 -7.85
CA GLU A 22 -0.68 6.49 -9.29
C GLU A 22 -1.55 7.69 -9.63
N ASN A 23 -2.68 7.86 -8.93
CA ASN A 23 -3.57 9.00 -9.13
C ASN A 23 -2.92 10.30 -8.70
N GLU A 24 -2.18 10.30 -7.59
CA GLU A 24 -1.47 11.48 -7.10
C GLU A 24 -0.27 11.81 -8.01
N GLU A 25 0.52 10.82 -8.46
CA GLU A 25 1.62 11.01 -9.42
C GLU A 25 1.14 11.53 -10.79
N ARG A 26 -0.09 11.21 -11.19
CA ARG A 26 -0.72 11.71 -12.42
C ARG A 26 -1.19 13.15 -12.32
N ARG A 27 -1.31 13.72 -11.12
CA ARG A 27 -1.73 15.11 -10.97
C ARG A 27 -0.60 16.05 -11.40
N PRO A 28 -0.93 17.19 -12.03
CA PRO A 28 0.06 18.18 -12.46
C PRO A 28 0.80 18.84 -11.28
N TYR A 29 0.22 18.80 -10.07
CA TYR A 29 0.87 19.17 -8.81
C TYR A 29 0.70 18.02 -7.82
N PRO A 30 1.57 17.00 -7.88
CA PRO A 30 1.56 15.94 -6.89
C PRO A 30 2.03 16.50 -5.55
N ASP A 31 1.33 16.17 -4.47
CA ASP A 31 1.83 16.45 -3.14
C ASP A 31 2.94 15.44 -2.82
N GLU A 32 4.20 15.87 -2.96
CA GLU A 32 5.36 15.00 -2.73
C GLU A 32 5.40 14.42 -1.32
N ILE A 33 4.90 15.15 -0.30
CA ILE A 33 4.86 14.66 1.08
C ILE A 33 3.84 13.53 1.17
N HIS A 34 2.64 13.76 0.64
CA HIS A 34 1.60 12.73 0.61
C HIS A 34 2.06 11.50 -0.16
N LEU A 35 2.71 11.69 -1.30
CA LEU A 35 3.26 10.62 -2.13
C LEU A 35 4.32 9.79 -1.39
N HIS A 36 5.17 10.46 -0.62
CA HIS A 36 6.20 9.81 0.19
C HIS A 36 5.58 8.99 1.33
N GLU A 37 4.54 9.53 1.98
CA GLU A 37 3.78 8.81 3.00
C GLU A 37 3.09 7.58 2.43
N LEU A 38 2.41 7.70 1.29
CA LEU A 38 1.75 6.58 0.62
C LEU A 38 2.76 5.49 0.22
N LYS A 39 3.90 5.88 -0.37
CA LYS A 39 4.99 4.93 -0.72
C LYS A 39 5.54 4.23 0.52
N LYS A 40 5.68 4.94 1.65
CA LYS A 40 6.12 4.36 2.92
C LYS A 40 5.09 3.38 3.49
N GLN A 41 3.80 3.72 3.43
CA GLN A 41 2.73 2.82 3.84
C GLN A 41 2.68 1.56 2.97
N LYS A 42 2.85 1.70 1.65
CA LYS A 42 2.98 0.57 0.71
C LYS A 42 4.13 -0.35 1.09
N LEU A 43 5.30 0.21 1.45
CA LEU A 43 6.45 -0.57 1.91
C LEU A 43 6.14 -1.35 3.19
N LEU A 44 5.53 -0.70 4.19
CA LEU A 44 5.14 -1.34 5.45
C LEU A 44 4.14 -2.47 5.24
N LEU A 45 3.13 -2.27 4.38
CA LEU A 45 2.16 -3.31 4.01
C LEU A 45 2.83 -4.49 3.34
N LYS A 46 3.78 -4.23 2.44
CA LYS A 46 4.57 -5.28 1.79
C LYS A 46 5.38 -6.07 2.81
N ASP A 47 6.04 -5.40 3.76
CA ASP A 47 6.79 -6.07 4.84
C ASP A 47 5.86 -6.88 5.76
N GLU A 48 4.66 -6.38 6.06
CA GLU A 48 3.66 -7.11 6.86
C GLU A 48 3.17 -8.37 6.11
N ILE A 49 2.92 -8.28 4.80
CA ILE A 49 2.56 -9.43 3.96
C ILE A 49 3.68 -10.46 3.92
N VAL A 50 4.93 -10.02 3.74
CA VAL A 50 6.11 -10.91 3.75
C VAL A 50 6.28 -11.58 5.11
N GLY A 51 6.08 -10.84 6.20
CA GLY A 51 6.16 -11.37 7.56
C GLY A 51 5.08 -12.39 7.90
N ILE A 52 3.88 -12.27 7.32
CA ILE A 52 2.77 -13.21 7.53
C ILE A 52 2.88 -14.45 6.61
N SER A 53 3.53 -14.30 5.45
CA SER A 53 3.72 -15.41 4.49
C SER A 53 4.96 -16.29 4.78
N SER A 54 5.72 -15.98 5.84
CA SER A 54 6.93 -16.70 6.27
C SER A 54 6.67 -17.69 7.40
#